data_AF-A0A7V5R3P7-F1
#
_entry.id   AF-A0A7V5R3P7-F1
#
_cell.length_a   1.000
_cell.length_b   1.000
_cell.length_c   1.000
_cell.angle_alpha   90.00
_cell.angle_beta   90.00
_cell.angle_gamma   90.00
#
_symmetry.space_group_name_H-M   'P 1'
#
loop_
_entity.id
_entity.type
_entity.pdbx_description
1 polymer ?
#
loop_
_entity_poly.entity_id
_entity_poly.type
_entity_poly.pdbx_seq_one_letter_code
_entity_poly.pdbx_strand_id
1 'polypeptide(L)'
;MQYRKFDVLEYRRIMSGFIGNGPETVVFTDALDFAFAAHRNQWRRSGDPYIMHPCNVARILAEELDIRDAEILAAALLHDTIEDVESVTSEVLREKFGARVEAIVEGCTKVTHHVGDKQTFKKLVHRKIFSGAAARPEVMLVKLADRLHNLRTLASMPRHKRQKIADETLDIYAPLATILGLFAIKRELYNLALAYKFPRQGNKLQLHIERLRQDPQIHNIVGKVQEALDREEVTATVSVRTKGLWGYYDIKHRILIKEIESPQEILITASSRGECYRALGALNSLYPPI
;
A
#
# COMPACT_ATOMS: atom_id res chain seq x y z
N MET A 1 26.77 7.43 -13.16
CA MET A 1 25.50 7.03 -12.51
C MET A 1 25.50 5.50 -12.50
N GLN A 2 25.79 4.88 -11.37
CA GLN A 2 26.08 3.45 -11.30
C GLN A 2 24.74 2.70 -11.23
N TYR A 3 24.32 2.12 -12.35
CA TYR A 3 23.10 1.31 -12.43
C TYR A 3 23.24 0.11 -11.46
N ARG A 4 22.42 0.06 -10.41
CA ARG A 4 22.24 -1.20 -9.67
C ARG A 4 21.55 -2.15 -10.63
N LYS A 5 22.31 -3.10 -11.18
CA LYS A 5 21.78 -4.21 -11.97
C LYS A 5 20.72 -4.91 -11.13
N PHE A 6 19.51 -5.05 -11.64
CA PHE A 6 18.46 -5.80 -10.94
C PHE A 6 18.94 -7.25 -10.79
N ASP A 7 19.08 -7.70 -9.56
CA ASP A 7 19.50 -9.05 -9.24
C ASP A 7 18.26 -9.95 -9.12
N VAL A 8 17.94 -10.63 -10.22
CA VAL A 8 16.79 -11.53 -10.32
C VAL A 8 16.93 -12.72 -9.37
N LEU A 9 18.16 -13.20 -9.13
CA LEU A 9 18.40 -14.35 -8.25
C LEU A 9 18.13 -13.97 -6.79
N GLU A 10 18.61 -12.79 -6.38
CA GLU A 10 18.32 -12.26 -5.05
C GLU A 10 16.82 -11.99 -4.88
N TYR A 11 16.15 -11.43 -5.89
CA TYR A 11 14.70 -11.22 -5.85
C TYR A 11 13.95 -12.55 -5.69
N ARG A 12 14.31 -13.59 -6.45
CA ARG A 12 13.74 -14.93 -6.29
C ARG A 12 13.92 -15.45 -4.87
N ARG A 13 15.13 -15.33 -4.30
CA ARG A 13 15.43 -15.80 -2.94
C ARG A 13 14.54 -15.11 -1.90
N ILE A 14 14.35 -13.79 -2.03
CA ILE A 14 13.46 -13.03 -1.14
C ILE A 14 12.02 -13.53 -1.28
N MET A 15 11.52 -13.67 -2.51
CA MET A 15 10.14 -14.09 -2.77
C MET A 15 9.89 -15.54 -2.34
N SER A 16 10.84 -16.45 -2.52
CA SER A 16 10.79 -17.82 -1.97
C SER A 16 10.67 -17.85 -0.45
N GLY A 17 11.25 -16.88 0.25
CA GLY A 17 11.05 -16.72 1.71
C GLY A 17 9.59 -16.40 2.07
N PHE A 18 8.83 -15.85 1.13
CA PHE A 18 7.43 -15.51 1.32
C PHE A 18 6.45 -16.60 0.86
N ILE A 19 6.69 -17.25 -0.28
CA ILE A 19 5.74 -18.23 -0.85
C ILE A 19 6.19 -19.68 -0.72
N GLY A 20 7.40 -19.94 -0.26
CA GLY A 20 8.00 -21.27 -0.23
C GLY A 20 8.59 -21.69 -1.59
N ASN A 21 8.94 -22.97 -1.68
CA ASN A 21 9.59 -23.58 -2.86
C ASN A 21 8.85 -24.84 -3.35
N GLY A 22 7.55 -24.94 -3.07
CA GLY A 22 6.74 -26.07 -3.51
C GLY A 22 6.39 -26.00 -5.01
N PRO A 23 5.86 -27.09 -5.58
CA PRO A 23 5.47 -27.14 -6.99
C PRO A 23 4.41 -26.07 -7.36
N GLU A 24 3.60 -25.64 -6.40
CA GLU A 24 2.62 -24.55 -6.56
C GLU A 24 3.24 -23.18 -6.83
N THR A 25 4.53 -22.98 -6.52
CA THR A 25 5.21 -21.69 -6.72
C THR A 25 5.88 -21.56 -8.08
N VAL A 26 5.91 -22.64 -8.87
CA VAL A 26 6.50 -22.66 -10.24
C VAL A 26 5.84 -21.60 -11.14
N VAL A 27 4.53 -21.39 -11.01
CA VAL A 27 3.81 -20.36 -11.77
C VAL A 27 4.39 -18.96 -11.54
N PHE A 28 4.87 -18.67 -10.32
CA PHE A 28 5.49 -17.39 -10.00
C PHE A 28 6.87 -17.24 -10.65
N THR A 29 7.70 -18.29 -10.59
CA THR A 29 9.03 -18.26 -11.21
C THR A 29 8.95 -18.14 -12.73
N ASP A 30 8.01 -18.85 -13.36
CA ASP A 30 7.79 -18.80 -14.80
C ASP A 30 7.26 -17.42 -15.22
N ALA A 31 6.34 -16.84 -14.44
CA ALA A 31 5.84 -15.48 -14.68
C ALA A 31 6.95 -14.43 -14.54
N LEU A 32 7.86 -14.58 -13.59
CA LEU A 32 9.01 -13.69 -13.42
C LEU A 32 9.93 -13.71 -14.63
N ASP A 33 10.26 -14.89 -15.14
CA ASP A 33 11.11 -15.03 -16.34
C ASP A 33 10.44 -14.46 -17.57
N PHE A 34 9.14 -14.71 -17.71
CA PHE A 34 8.35 -14.14 -18.80
C PHE A 34 8.31 -12.61 -18.72
N ALA A 35 8.01 -12.02 -17.57
CA ALA A 35 7.99 -10.57 -17.39
C ALA A 35 9.37 -9.95 -17.65
N PHE A 36 10.44 -10.60 -17.19
CA PHE A 36 11.81 -10.13 -17.43
C PHE A 36 12.16 -10.12 -18.92
N ALA A 37 11.77 -11.17 -19.66
CA ALA A 37 11.94 -11.24 -21.10
C ALA A 37 11.11 -10.19 -21.84
N ALA A 38 9.83 -10.05 -21.46
CA ALA A 38 8.88 -9.13 -22.09
C ALA A 38 9.31 -7.65 -21.95
N HIS A 39 9.86 -7.28 -20.79
CA HIS A 39 10.30 -5.91 -20.51
C HIS A 39 11.81 -5.68 -20.67
N ARG A 40 12.55 -6.61 -21.31
CA ARG A 40 14.03 -6.59 -21.40
C ARG A 40 14.62 -5.27 -21.91
N ASN A 41 13.97 -4.63 -22.88
CA ASN A 41 14.43 -3.40 -23.52
C ASN A 41 13.66 -2.16 -23.06
N GLN A 42 12.81 -2.30 -22.04
CA GLN A 42 11.98 -1.21 -21.54
C GLN A 42 12.61 -0.54 -20.32
N TRP A 43 12.55 0.80 -20.31
CA TRP A 43 13.14 1.63 -19.27
C TRP A 43 12.10 2.58 -18.69
N ARG A 44 12.16 2.81 -17.38
CA ARG A 44 11.36 3.83 -16.71
C ARG A 44 11.90 5.22 -17.00
N ARG A 45 11.04 6.23 -16.84
CA ARG A 45 11.44 7.65 -16.89
C ARG A 45 12.49 8.05 -15.84
N SER A 46 12.61 7.30 -14.75
CA SER A 46 13.68 7.47 -13.76
C SER A 46 15.05 7.00 -14.26
N GLY A 47 15.11 6.21 -15.33
CA GLY A 47 16.31 5.55 -15.83
C GLY A 47 16.48 4.10 -15.35
N ASP A 48 15.58 3.58 -14.51
CA ASP A 48 15.63 2.21 -14.02
C ASP A 48 15.03 1.21 -15.03
N PRO A 49 15.45 -0.08 -15.04
CA PRO A 49 14.80 -1.12 -15.83
C PRO A 49 13.31 -1.26 -15.48
N TYR A 50 12.44 -1.41 -16.48
CA TYR A 50 10.99 -1.46 -16.27
C TYR A 50 10.54 -2.62 -15.36
N ILE A 51 11.20 -3.77 -15.47
CA ILE A 51 10.92 -4.97 -14.67
C ILE A 51 10.94 -4.74 -13.15
N MET A 52 11.66 -3.71 -12.69
CA MET A 52 11.65 -3.28 -11.29
C MET A 52 10.23 -2.93 -10.81
N HIS A 53 9.38 -2.38 -11.68
CA HIS A 53 8.03 -2.00 -11.30
C HIS A 53 7.17 -3.22 -10.96
N PRO A 54 6.92 -4.18 -11.87
CA PRO A 54 6.12 -5.37 -11.54
C PRO A 54 6.70 -6.18 -10.37
N CYS A 55 8.02 -6.27 -10.26
CA CYS A 55 8.69 -6.94 -9.13
C CYS A 55 8.39 -6.26 -7.79
N ASN A 56 8.39 -4.93 -7.73
CA ASN A 56 8.01 -4.20 -6.53
C ASN A 56 6.52 -4.30 -6.22
N VAL A 57 5.64 -4.37 -7.24
CA VAL A 57 4.21 -4.60 -7.04
C VAL A 57 3.96 -5.95 -6.38
N ALA A 58 4.54 -7.03 -6.92
CA ALA A 58 4.46 -8.35 -6.32
C ALA A 58 5.08 -8.39 -4.90
N ARG A 59 6.18 -7.67 -4.67
CA ARG A 59 6.77 -7.58 -3.33
C ARG A 59 5.86 -6.86 -2.33
N ILE A 60 5.20 -5.76 -2.70
CA ILE A 60 4.24 -5.07 -1.83
C ILE A 60 3.11 -6.03 -1.42
N LEU A 61 2.60 -6.83 -2.36
CA LEU A 61 1.57 -7.82 -2.04
C LEU A 61 2.06 -8.86 -1.02
N ALA A 62 3.27 -9.39 -1.21
CA ALA A 62 3.81 -10.42 -0.31
C ALA A 62 4.26 -9.88 1.06
N GLU A 63 4.91 -8.72 1.08
CA GLU A 63 5.57 -8.16 2.26
C GLU A 63 4.59 -7.33 3.12
N GLU A 64 3.75 -6.51 2.50
CA GLU A 64 2.90 -5.54 3.22
C GLU A 64 1.44 -6.00 3.33
N LEU A 65 0.98 -6.86 2.42
CA LEU A 65 -0.38 -7.41 2.41
C LEU A 65 -0.44 -8.90 2.79
N ASP A 66 0.70 -9.51 3.12
CA ASP A 66 0.81 -10.91 3.54
C ASP A 66 0.21 -11.90 2.52
N ILE A 67 0.24 -11.56 1.22
CA ILE A 67 -0.27 -12.43 0.16
C ILE A 67 0.75 -13.53 -0.15
N ARG A 68 0.35 -14.78 0.10
CA ARG A 68 1.17 -15.99 -0.10
C ARG A 68 0.81 -16.77 -1.37
N ASP A 69 -0.27 -16.39 -2.03
CA ASP A 69 -0.79 -17.07 -3.22
C ASP A 69 0.08 -16.77 -4.46
N ALA A 70 0.73 -17.81 -4.98
CA ALA A 70 1.66 -17.69 -6.10
C ALA A 70 1.01 -17.19 -7.41
N GLU A 71 -0.26 -17.51 -7.67
CA GLU A 71 -0.96 -17.05 -8.88
C GLU A 71 -1.31 -15.56 -8.80
N ILE A 72 -1.67 -15.04 -7.61
CA ILE A 72 -1.89 -13.59 -7.41
C ILE A 72 -0.58 -12.83 -7.61
N LEU A 73 0.52 -13.33 -7.06
CA LEU A 73 1.83 -12.70 -7.22
C LEU A 73 2.36 -12.82 -8.65
N ALA A 74 2.10 -13.93 -9.35
CA ALA A 74 2.37 -14.09 -10.77
C ALA A 74 1.59 -13.05 -11.60
N ALA A 75 0.31 -12.88 -11.33
CA ALA A 75 -0.50 -11.85 -11.98
C ALA A 75 0.04 -10.43 -11.72
N ALA A 76 0.57 -10.15 -10.52
CA ALA A 76 1.21 -8.87 -10.22
C ALA A 76 2.50 -8.63 -11.03
N LEU A 77 3.28 -9.67 -11.32
CA LEU A 77 4.44 -9.57 -12.21
C LEU A 77 4.03 -9.31 -13.67
N LEU A 78 2.83 -9.74 -14.06
CA LEU A 78 2.33 -9.70 -15.43
C LEU A 78 1.35 -8.57 -15.71
N HIS A 79 0.96 -7.79 -14.70
CA HIS A 79 -0.23 -6.92 -14.76
C HIS A 79 -0.22 -5.86 -15.87
N ASP A 80 0.96 -5.38 -16.29
CA ASP A 80 1.13 -4.40 -17.36
C ASP A 80 1.55 -5.03 -18.70
N THR A 81 1.76 -6.35 -18.76
CA THR A 81 2.30 -7.01 -19.97
C THR A 81 1.35 -6.94 -21.16
N ILE A 82 0.03 -7.04 -20.96
CA ILE A 82 -0.97 -6.90 -22.04
C ILE A 82 -0.99 -5.47 -22.59
N GLU A 83 -0.79 -4.45 -21.74
CA GLU A 83 -0.83 -3.05 -22.18
C GLU A 83 0.48 -2.61 -22.85
N ASP A 84 1.63 -3.08 -22.34
CA ASP A 84 2.95 -2.56 -22.71
C ASP A 84 3.73 -3.43 -23.71
N VAL A 85 3.26 -4.65 -24.00
CA VAL A 85 3.98 -5.61 -24.84
C VAL A 85 3.04 -6.17 -25.92
N GLU A 86 3.19 -5.66 -27.14
CA GLU A 86 2.31 -5.96 -28.28
C GLU A 86 2.13 -7.45 -28.57
N SER A 87 3.15 -8.28 -28.32
CA SER A 87 3.10 -9.72 -28.54
C SER A 87 2.39 -10.52 -27.44
N VAL A 88 1.96 -9.89 -26.35
CA VAL A 88 1.34 -10.56 -25.20
C VAL A 88 -0.17 -10.33 -25.23
N THR A 89 -0.94 -11.41 -25.35
CA THR A 89 -2.41 -11.39 -25.31
C THR A 89 -2.94 -12.17 -24.11
N SER A 90 -4.23 -11.98 -23.79
CA SER A 90 -4.90 -12.76 -22.75
C SER A 90 -4.81 -14.27 -23.00
N GLU A 91 -4.96 -14.71 -24.25
CA GLU A 91 -4.86 -16.12 -24.64
C GLU A 91 -3.47 -16.68 -24.31
N VAL A 92 -2.40 -15.93 -24.61
CA VAL A 92 -1.02 -16.32 -24.28
C VAL A 92 -0.84 -16.49 -22.77
N LEU A 93 -1.37 -15.57 -21.97
CA LEU A 93 -1.29 -15.68 -20.51
C LEU A 93 -2.07 -16.87 -19.97
N ARG A 94 -3.25 -17.16 -20.54
CA ARG A 94 -4.07 -18.31 -20.14
C ARG A 94 -3.37 -19.63 -20.44
N GLU A 95 -2.77 -19.75 -21.62
CA GLU A 95 -2.05 -20.96 -22.02
C GLU A 95 -0.82 -21.22 -21.15
N LYS A 96 -0.10 -20.15 -20.77
CA LYS A 96 1.15 -20.26 -19.99
C LYS A 96 0.93 -20.38 -18.48
N PHE A 97 -0.01 -19.63 -17.93
CA PHE A 97 -0.14 -19.43 -16.47
C PHE A 97 -1.52 -19.80 -15.93
N GLY A 98 -2.44 -20.25 -16.79
CA GLY A 98 -3.77 -20.68 -16.40
C GLY A 98 -4.81 -19.55 -16.37
N ALA A 99 -6.07 -19.95 -16.28
CA ALA A 99 -7.23 -19.05 -16.38
C ALA A 99 -7.37 -18.09 -15.19
N ARG A 100 -6.81 -18.42 -14.01
CA ARG A 100 -6.88 -17.53 -12.84
C ARG A 100 -5.96 -16.33 -13.01
N VAL A 101 -4.70 -16.57 -13.39
CA VAL A 101 -3.71 -15.50 -13.66
C VAL A 101 -4.19 -14.60 -14.79
N GLU A 102 -4.62 -15.17 -15.93
CA GLU A 102 -5.13 -14.41 -17.07
C GLU A 102 -6.27 -13.47 -16.67
N ALA A 103 -7.29 -13.99 -16.01
CA ALA A 103 -8.44 -13.19 -15.63
C ALA A 103 -8.12 -12.11 -14.57
N ILE A 104 -7.07 -12.27 -13.76
CA ILE A 104 -6.59 -11.18 -12.88
C ILE A 104 -5.92 -10.09 -13.72
N VAL A 105 -4.99 -10.45 -14.61
CA VAL A 105 -4.26 -9.50 -15.46
C VAL A 105 -5.22 -8.74 -16.38
N GLU A 106 -6.13 -9.45 -17.06
CA GLU A 106 -7.15 -8.85 -17.91
C GLU A 106 -8.08 -7.90 -17.11
N GLY A 107 -8.41 -8.29 -15.87
CA GLY A 107 -9.14 -7.46 -14.93
C GLY A 107 -8.39 -6.16 -14.59
N CYS A 108 -7.08 -6.23 -14.38
CA CYS A 108 -6.24 -5.05 -14.12
C CYS A 108 -6.25 -4.08 -15.31
N THR A 109 -6.08 -4.59 -16.53
CA THR A 109 -6.10 -3.79 -17.76
C THR A 109 -7.45 -3.09 -17.95
N LYS A 110 -8.56 -3.82 -17.80
CA LYS A 110 -9.91 -3.25 -17.91
C LYS A 110 -10.15 -2.14 -16.89
N VAL A 111 -9.70 -2.31 -15.64
CA VAL A 111 -9.84 -1.28 -14.59
C VAL A 111 -9.09 0.00 -14.98
N THR A 112 -7.87 -0.11 -15.50
CA THR A 112 -7.08 1.05 -15.96
C THR A 112 -7.83 1.88 -17.00
N HIS A 113 -8.46 1.26 -18.00
CA HIS A 113 -9.23 1.97 -19.02
C HIS A 113 -10.47 2.70 -18.47
N HIS A 114 -11.18 2.10 -17.50
CA HIS A 114 -12.41 2.71 -16.95
C HIS A 114 -12.12 3.87 -15.98
N VAL A 115 -10.96 3.91 -15.33
CA VAL A 115 -10.54 5.01 -14.43
C VAL A 115 -10.41 6.34 -15.17
N GLY A 116 -10.19 6.32 -16.50
CA GLY A 116 -10.10 7.51 -17.34
C GLY A 116 -11.34 8.41 -17.29
N ASP A 117 -12.51 7.83 -17.04
CA ASP A 117 -13.76 8.55 -16.78
C ASP A 117 -14.09 8.51 -15.27
N LYS A 118 -13.75 9.60 -14.56
CA LYS A 118 -13.91 9.72 -13.11
C LYS A 118 -15.34 9.48 -12.62
N GLN A 119 -16.35 9.87 -13.41
CA GLN A 119 -17.76 9.75 -13.00
C GLN A 119 -18.25 8.31 -13.20
N THR A 120 -17.85 7.68 -14.30
CA THR A 120 -18.13 6.28 -14.58
C THR A 120 -17.40 5.35 -13.62
N PHE A 121 -16.13 5.63 -13.26
CA PHE A 121 -15.38 4.80 -12.32
C PHE A 121 -15.89 4.90 -10.89
N LYS A 122 -16.25 6.09 -10.39
CA LYS A 122 -16.90 6.21 -9.07
C LYS A 122 -18.20 5.41 -9.02
N LYS A 123 -19.02 5.47 -10.09
CA LYS A 123 -20.22 4.63 -10.23
C LYS A 123 -19.88 3.15 -10.36
N LEU A 124 -18.81 2.77 -11.05
CA LEU A 124 -18.38 1.37 -11.22
C LEU A 124 -17.86 0.78 -9.91
N VAL A 125 -16.99 1.49 -9.20
CA VAL A 125 -16.47 1.08 -7.89
C VAL A 125 -17.63 1.00 -6.90
N HIS A 126 -18.49 2.02 -6.84
CA HIS A 126 -19.65 2.02 -5.95
C HIS A 126 -20.76 1.03 -6.36
N ARG A 127 -20.89 0.65 -7.64
CA ARG A 127 -21.91 -0.32 -8.07
C ARG A 127 -21.36 -1.74 -8.05
N LYS A 128 -20.17 -2.00 -8.57
CA LYS A 128 -19.58 -3.35 -8.71
C LYS A 128 -19.02 -3.92 -7.41
N ILE A 129 -18.48 -3.08 -6.53
CA ILE A 129 -18.03 -3.55 -5.21
C ILE A 129 -19.23 -3.83 -4.30
N PHE A 130 -20.30 -3.02 -4.42
CA PHE A 130 -21.50 -3.19 -3.59
C PHE A 130 -22.53 -4.17 -4.16
N SER A 131 -22.48 -4.50 -5.46
CA SER A 131 -23.39 -5.47 -6.10
C SER A 131 -22.87 -6.91 -6.12
N GLY A 132 -21.81 -7.23 -5.36
CA GLY A 132 -21.40 -8.60 -5.03
C GLY A 132 -20.93 -9.53 -6.17
N ALA A 133 -20.80 -9.08 -7.43
CA ALA A 133 -20.69 -10.01 -8.56
C ALA A 133 -19.64 -9.69 -9.65
N ALA A 134 -18.85 -8.61 -9.58
CA ALA A 134 -18.07 -8.17 -10.76
C ALA A 134 -16.62 -7.68 -10.55
N ALA A 135 -16.09 -7.71 -9.32
CA ALA A 135 -14.68 -7.40 -9.06
C ALA A 135 -14.06 -8.51 -8.22
N ARG A 136 -13.12 -9.26 -8.83
CA ARG A 136 -12.26 -10.21 -8.11
C ARG A 136 -11.41 -9.42 -7.11
N PRO A 137 -11.49 -9.70 -5.79
CA PRO A 137 -10.69 -8.98 -4.78
C PRO A 137 -9.20 -8.94 -5.13
N GLU A 138 -8.69 -9.99 -5.77
CA GLU A 138 -7.31 -10.13 -6.25
C GLU A 138 -6.92 -9.03 -7.23
N VAL A 139 -7.80 -8.64 -8.16
CA VAL A 139 -7.57 -7.54 -9.11
C VAL A 139 -7.41 -6.22 -8.36
N MET A 140 -8.22 -6.00 -7.32
CA MET A 140 -8.16 -4.78 -6.52
C MET A 140 -6.88 -4.73 -5.67
N LEU A 141 -6.44 -5.86 -5.13
CA LEU A 141 -5.15 -5.97 -4.42
C LEU A 141 -3.99 -5.58 -5.34
N VAL A 142 -3.91 -6.18 -6.53
CA VAL A 142 -2.86 -5.85 -7.52
C VAL A 142 -2.89 -4.37 -7.87
N LYS A 143 -4.07 -3.79 -8.16
CA LYS A 143 -4.20 -2.36 -8.49
C LYS A 143 -3.85 -1.42 -7.33
N LEU A 144 -4.09 -1.82 -6.07
CA LEU A 144 -3.68 -1.04 -4.91
C LEU A 144 -2.15 -1.06 -4.73
N ALA A 145 -1.52 -2.23 -4.89
CA ALA A 145 -0.07 -2.36 -4.83
C ALA A 145 0.63 -1.60 -5.97
N ASP A 146 0.11 -1.72 -7.19
CA ASP A 146 0.53 -0.91 -8.34
C ASP A 146 0.43 0.59 -8.01
N ARG A 147 -0.74 1.05 -7.56
CA ARG A 147 -0.94 2.47 -7.23
C ARG A 147 0.03 2.95 -6.14
N LEU A 148 0.26 2.14 -5.12
CA LEU A 148 1.19 2.46 -4.04
C LEU A 148 2.63 2.60 -4.55
N HIS A 149 3.11 1.63 -5.34
CA HIS A 149 4.43 1.70 -5.95
C HIS A 149 4.57 2.91 -6.88
N ASN A 150 3.53 3.21 -7.66
CA ASN A 150 3.47 4.38 -8.52
C ASN A 150 3.59 5.68 -7.72
N LEU A 151 2.93 5.82 -6.57
CA LEU A 151 3.06 6.97 -5.67
C LEU A 151 4.46 7.08 -5.05
N ARG A 152 5.05 5.96 -4.60
CA ARG A 152 6.41 5.91 -4.04
C ARG A 152 7.47 6.37 -5.05
N THR A 153 7.24 6.14 -6.35
CA THR A 153 8.17 6.51 -7.44
C THR A 153 7.72 7.70 -8.28
N LEU A 154 6.72 8.46 -7.81
CA LEU A 154 6.05 9.50 -8.60
C LEU A 154 6.89 10.78 -8.81
N ALA A 155 7.96 10.98 -8.04
CA ALA A 155 8.75 12.21 -8.02
C ALA A 155 9.35 12.61 -9.39
N SER A 156 9.72 11.63 -10.22
CA SER A 156 10.30 11.84 -11.56
C SER A 156 9.28 12.29 -12.62
N MET A 157 7.98 12.30 -12.29
CA MET A 157 6.92 12.60 -13.26
C MET A 157 6.62 14.10 -13.37
N PRO A 158 6.16 14.58 -14.55
CA PRO A 158 5.70 15.95 -14.73
C PRO A 158 4.58 16.33 -13.75
N ARG A 159 4.54 17.59 -13.32
CA ARG A 159 3.58 18.08 -12.30
C ARG A 159 2.13 17.72 -12.60
N HIS A 160 1.68 17.83 -13.86
CA HIS A 160 0.31 17.51 -14.24
C HIS A 160 -0.01 16.01 -14.02
N LYS A 161 0.91 15.10 -14.33
CA LYS A 161 0.73 13.66 -14.06
C LYS A 161 0.73 13.37 -12.57
N ARG A 162 1.61 14.01 -11.79
CA ARG A 162 1.63 13.87 -10.33
C ARG A 162 0.30 14.29 -9.70
N GLN A 163 -0.24 15.42 -10.14
CA GLN A 163 -1.53 15.93 -9.67
C GLN A 163 -2.69 15.00 -10.05
N LYS A 164 -2.71 14.49 -11.29
CA LYS A 164 -3.74 13.53 -11.75
C LYS A 164 -3.71 12.24 -10.91
N ILE A 165 -2.53 11.65 -10.72
CA ILE A 165 -2.36 10.41 -9.94
C ILE A 165 -2.74 10.64 -8.47
N ALA A 166 -2.36 11.78 -7.88
CA ALA A 166 -2.77 12.13 -6.53
C ALA A 166 -4.30 12.24 -6.41
N ASP A 167 -4.95 12.93 -7.35
CA ASP A 167 -6.42 13.07 -7.36
C ASP A 167 -7.13 11.72 -7.49
N GLU A 168 -6.69 10.86 -8.41
CA GLU A 168 -7.24 9.51 -8.56
C GLU A 168 -7.07 8.68 -7.28
N THR A 169 -5.92 8.81 -6.62
CA THR A 169 -5.66 8.09 -5.37
C THR A 169 -6.62 8.52 -4.27
N LEU A 170 -6.76 9.84 -4.06
CA LEU A 170 -7.63 10.40 -3.02
C LEU A 170 -9.10 10.08 -3.28
N ASP A 171 -9.53 10.13 -4.54
CA ASP A 171 -10.92 9.95 -4.93
C ASP A 171 -11.34 8.48 -4.99
N ILE A 172 -10.40 7.56 -5.22
CA ILE A 172 -10.75 6.17 -5.52
C ILE A 172 -9.91 5.15 -4.75
N TYR A 173 -8.59 5.15 -4.92
CA TYR A 173 -7.76 4.05 -4.42
C TYR A 173 -7.65 4.04 -2.89
N ALA A 174 -7.55 5.20 -2.24
CA ALA A 174 -7.51 5.26 -0.78
C ALA A 174 -8.88 4.90 -0.13
N PRO A 175 -10.04 5.35 -0.67
CA PRO A 175 -11.34 4.80 -0.29
C PRO A 175 -11.46 3.29 -0.53
N LEU A 176 -10.97 2.77 -1.66
CA LEU A 176 -10.98 1.34 -1.97
C LEU A 176 -10.21 0.52 -0.93
N ALA A 177 -9.03 0.98 -0.51
CA ALA A 177 -8.28 0.34 0.57
C ALA A 177 -9.06 0.31 1.90
N THR A 178 -9.94 1.30 2.15
CA THR A 178 -10.83 1.28 3.33
C THR A 178 -11.85 0.15 3.24
N ILE A 179 -12.44 -0.07 2.06
CA ILE A 179 -13.45 -1.10 1.84
C ILE A 179 -12.85 -2.50 2.05
N LEU A 180 -11.59 -2.69 1.65
CA LEU A 180 -10.86 -3.96 1.85
C LEU A 180 -10.25 -4.11 3.25
N GLY A 181 -10.46 -3.16 4.17
CA GLY A 181 -9.86 -3.20 5.51
C GLY A 181 -8.35 -2.95 5.56
N LEU A 182 -7.74 -2.50 4.46
CA LEU A 182 -6.29 -2.28 4.32
C LEU A 182 -5.89 -0.90 4.86
N PHE A 183 -6.07 -0.68 6.16
CA PHE A 183 -5.92 0.65 6.76
C PHE A 183 -4.48 1.19 6.74
N ALA A 184 -3.46 0.32 6.77
CA ALA A 184 -2.06 0.74 6.64
C ALA A 184 -1.79 1.33 5.24
N ILE A 185 -2.13 0.57 4.20
CA ILE A 185 -2.05 1.01 2.80
C ILE A 185 -2.87 2.28 2.58
N LYS A 186 -4.11 2.33 3.09
CA LYS A 186 -4.95 3.55 3.02
C LYS A 186 -4.20 4.78 3.52
N ARG A 187 -3.62 4.71 4.73
CA ARG A 187 -2.92 5.85 5.34
C ARG A 187 -1.71 6.27 4.51
N GLU A 188 -0.96 5.31 3.97
CA GLU A 188 0.19 5.60 3.13
C GLU A 188 -0.20 6.21 1.78
N LEU A 189 -1.21 5.65 1.11
CA LEU A 189 -1.79 6.22 -0.12
C LEU A 189 -2.22 7.68 0.09
N TYR A 190 -2.92 7.98 1.19
CA TYR A 190 -3.27 9.36 1.53
C TYR A 190 -2.03 10.23 1.76
N ASN A 191 -1.07 9.77 2.57
CA ASN A 191 0.13 10.56 2.86
C ASN A 191 0.89 10.95 1.59
N LEU A 192 1.14 9.97 0.71
CA LEU A 192 1.86 10.20 -0.54
C LEU A 192 1.04 11.10 -1.48
N ALA A 193 -0.24 10.79 -1.68
CA ALA A 193 -1.09 11.57 -2.59
C ALA A 193 -1.24 13.02 -2.13
N LEU A 194 -1.41 13.27 -0.83
CA LEU A 194 -1.53 14.63 -0.29
C LEU A 194 -0.24 15.43 -0.43
N ALA A 195 0.93 14.79 -0.27
CA ALA A 195 2.22 15.43 -0.49
C ALA A 195 2.37 15.90 -1.95
N TYR A 196 1.89 15.11 -2.92
CA TYR A 196 1.91 15.51 -4.33
C TYR A 196 0.78 16.49 -4.69
N LYS A 197 -0.40 16.37 -4.06
CA LYS A 197 -1.55 17.24 -4.30
C LYS A 197 -1.30 18.65 -3.78
N PHE A 198 -0.80 18.77 -2.56
CA PHE A 198 -0.59 20.04 -1.84
C PHE A 198 0.87 20.24 -1.47
N PRO A 199 1.82 20.35 -2.42
CA PRO A 199 3.25 20.30 -2.10
C PRO A 199 3.71 21.36 -1.09
N ARG A 200 3.22 22.60 -1.20
CA ARG A 200 3.61 23.68 -0.27
C ARG A 200 3.02 23.49 1.14
N GLN A 201 1.74 23.15 1.24
CA GLN A 201 1.06 22.97 2.53
C GLN A 201 1.50 21.66 3.19
N GLY A 202 1.58 20.58 2.41
CA GLY A 202 2.07 19.27 2.81
C GLY A 202 3.48 19.32 3.39
N ASN A 203 4.42 20.02 2.74
CA ASN A 203 5.78 20.17 3.29
C ASN A 203 5.80 20.89 4.64
N LYS A 204 5.03 21.97 4.81
CA LYS A 204 4.92 22.68 6.10
C LYS A 204 4.36 21.78 7.19
N LEU A 205 3.33 21.02 6.85
CA LEU A 205 2.66 20.13 7.80
C LEU A 205 3.53 18.91 8.13
N GLN A 206 4.29 18.37 7.17
CA GLN A 206 5.27 17.32 7.44
C GLN A 206 6.34 17.80 8.43
N LEU A 207 6.87 19.01 8.29
CA LEU A 207 7.81 19.57 9.27
C LEU A 207 7.20 19.68 10.68
N HIS A 208 5.92 20.03 10.78
CA HIS A 208 5.20 20.02 12.06
C HIS A 208 5.04 18.60 12.61
N ILE A 209 4.65 17.64 11.77
CA ILE A 209 4.52 16.22 12.13
C ILE A 209 5.86 15.64 12.62
N GLU A 210 6.99 15.96 11.97
CA GLU A 210 8.31 15.51 12.43
C GLU A 210 8.68 16.08 13.80
N ARG A 211 8.35 17.35 14.07
CA ARG A 211 8.56 17.93 15.40
C ARG A 211 7.75 17.22 16.47
N LEU A 212 6.48 16.89 16.18
CA LEU A 212 5.65 16.10 17.09
C LEU A 212 6.26 14.73 17.37
N ARG A 213 6.77 14.03 16.35
CA ARG A 213 7.46 12.73 16.55
C ARG A 213 8.67 12.81 17.46
N GLN A 214 9.34 13.96 17.50
CA GLN A 214 10.52 14.20 18.33
C GLN A 214 10.19 14.83 19.68
N ASP A 215 8.91 15.03 20.01
CA ASP A 215 8.49 15.70 21.24
C ASP A 215 8.91 14.86 22.48
N PRO A 216 9.76 15.37 23.38
CA PRO A 216 10.14 14.65 24.59
C PRO A 216 8.97 14.36 25.53
N GLN A 217 7.89 15.16 25.49
CA GLN A 217 6.75 14.99 26.39
C GLN A 217 6.03 13.67 26.16
N ILE A 218 5.80 13.28 24.90
CA ILE A 218 5.13 12.01 24.59
C ILE A 218 5.99 10.82 25.02
N HIS A 219 7.32 10.93 24.88
CA HIS A 219 8.25 9.88 25.31
C HIS A 219 8.25 9.71 26.83
N ASN A 220 8.14 10.81 27.59
CA ASN A 220 7.98 10.76 29.04
C ASN A 220 6.65 10.09 29.44
N ILE A 221 5.54 10.43 28.77
CA ILE A 221 4.24 9.78 29.03
C ILE A 221 4.33 8.28 28.74
N VAL A 222 4.93 7.89 27.62
CA VAL A 222 5.14 6.47 27.27
C VAL A 222 5.96 5.75 28.34
N GLY A 223 7.05 6.36 28.82
CA GLY A 223 7.86 5.82 29.90
C GLY A 223 7.05 5.57 31.17
N LYS A 224 6.26 6.56 31.60
CA LYS A 224 5.38 6.43 32.78
C LYS A 224 4.31 5.36 32.61
N VAL A 225 3.73 5.25 31.41
CA VAL A 225 2.74 4.20 31.11
C VAL A 225 3.42 2.83 31.14
N GLN A 226 4.60 2.68 30.56
CA GLN A 226 5.34 1.42 30.59
C GLN A 226 5.71 1.01 32.03
N GLU A 227 6.23 1.93 32.84
CA GLU A 227 6.52 1.68 34.26
C GLU A 227 5.28 1.25 35.06
N ALA A 228 4.12 1.85 34.77
CA ALA A 228 2.85 1.48 35.41
C ALA A 228 2.40 0.06 35.00
N LEU A 229 2.55 -0.30 33.72
CA LEU A 229 2.23 -1.64 33.24
C LEU A 229 3.18 -2.69 33.83
N ASP A 230 4.47 -2.38 33.92
CA ASP A 230 5.49 -3.28 34.46
C ASP A 230 5.26 -3.53 35.96
N ARG A 231 4.90 -2.50 36.73
CA ARG A 231 4.56 -2.62 38.16
C ARG A 231 3.37 -3.54 38.41
N GLU A 232 2.39 -3.48 37.54
CA GLU A 232 1.19 -4.31 37.61
C GLU A 232 1.38 -5.68 36.91
N GLU A 233 2.61 -6.01 36.48
CA GLU A 233 2.96 -7.24 35.76
C GLU A 233 2.05 -7.51 34.55
N VAL A 234 1.78 -6.45 33.78
CA VAL A 234 0.97 -6.50 32.56
C VAL A 234 1.86 -6.71 31.34
N THR A 235 1.62 -7.78 30.59
CA THR A 235 2.39 -8.10 29.37
C THR A 235 1.84 -7.30 28.18
N ALA A 236 2.33 -6.08 28.03
CA ALA A 236 1.95 -5.19 26.93
C ALA A 236 3.11 -4.30 26.45
N THR A 237 3.08 -3.94 25.17
CA THR A 237 4.03 -3.00 24.57
C THR A 237 3.36 -1.65 24.34
N VAL A 238 3.99 -0.57 24.78
CA VAL A 238 3.54 0.80 24.54
C VAL A 238 4.29 1.40 23.35
N SER A 239 3.56 2.02 22.43
CA SER A 239 4.14 2.72 21.28
C SER A 239 3.39 4.01 21.00
N VAL A 240 4.01 4.90 20.23
CA VAL A 240 3.38 6.17 19.80
C VAL A 240 3.11 6.12 18.32
N ARG A 241 1.90 6.48 17.93
CA ARG A 241 1.54 6.75 16.54
C ARG A 241 1.26 8.23 16.35
N THR A 242 2.13 8.90 15.59
CA THR A 242 1.85 10.26 15.10
C THR A 242 1.09 10.18 13.78
N LYS A 243 -0.04 10.90 13.68
CA LYS A 243 -0.81 10.96 12.44
C LYS A 243 0.01 11.63 11.34
N GLY A 244 -0.04 11.04 10.13
CA GLY A 244 0.55 11.64 8.94
C GLY A 244 -0.37 12.70 8.34
N LEU A 245 -0.05 13.17 7.14
CA LEU A 245 -0.92 14.07 6.36
C LEU A 245 -2.35 13.57 6.23
N TRP A 246 -2.56 12.24 6.20
CA TRP A 246 -3.88 11.62 6.17
C TRP A 246 -4.80 12.09 7.31
N GLY A 247 -4.24 12.35 8.51
CA GLY A 247 -5.02 12.78 9.67
C GLY A 247 -5.47 14.23 9.61
N TYR A 248 -4.79 15.05 8.81
CA TYR A 248 -5.06 16.47 8.60
C TYR A 248 -5.83 16.73 7.31
N TYR A 249 -6.33 15.68 6.63
CA TYR A 249 -7.08 15.84 5.41
C TYR A 249 -8.57 15.89 5.68
N ASP A 250 -9.17 17.04 5.41
CA ASP A 250 -10.61 17.19 5.40
C ASP A 250 -11.15 16.64 4.07
N ILE A 251 -11.74 15.45 4.13
CA ILE A 251 -12.32 14.76 2.98
C ILE A 251 -13.50 15.55 2.37
N LYS A 252 -14.30 16.24 3.21
CA LYS A 252 -15.50 16.96 2.77
C LYS A 252 -15.12 18.19 1.97
N HIS A 253 -14.22 19.01 2.50
CA HIS A 253 -13.80 20.25 1.86
C HIS A 253 -12.60 20.06 0.92
N ARG A 254 -11.98 18.87 0.91
CA ARG A 254 -10.81 18.50 0.11
C ARG A 254 -9.61 19.43 0.35
N ILE A 255 -9.36 19.77 1.61
CA ILE A 255 -8.25 20.64 2.02
C ILE A 255 -7.41 19.99 3.12
N LEU A 256 -6.18 20.46 3.28
CA LEU A 256 -5.40 20.18 4.48
C LEU A 256 -5.71 21.21 5.56
N ILE A 257 -6.12 20.74 6.73
CA ILE A 257 -6.26 21.57 7.93
C ILE A 257 -4.93 21.64 8.68
N LYS A 258 -4.75 22.66 9.51
CA LYS A 258 -3.47 22.93 10.20
C LYS A 258 -3.34 22.20 11.52
N GLU A 259 -4.46 22.00 12.20
CA GLU A 259 -4.53 21.49 13.58
C GLU A 259 -5.63 20.44 13.68
N ILE A 260 -5.42 19.46 14.55
CA ILE A 260 -6.34 18.37 14.86
C ILE A 260 -6.28 18.11 16.36
N GLU A 261 -7.36 17.61 16.94
CA GLU A 261 -7.48 17.39 18.39
C GLU A 261 -6.45 16.38 18.92
N SER A 262 -6.27 15.24 18.22
CA SER A 262 -5.35 14.18 18.64
C SER A 262 -4.34 13.87 17.53
N PRO A 263 -3.24 14.63 17.44
CA PRO A 263 -2.20 14.41 16.43
C PRO A 263 -1.27 13.23 16.77
N GLN A 264 -1.16 12.87 18.05
CA GLN A 264 -0.42 11.72 18.55
C GLN A 264 -1.37 10.80 19.33
N GLU A 265 -1.18 9.50 19.15
CA GLU A 265 -1.94 8.45 19.81
C GLU A 265 -0.96 7.50 20.50
N ILE A 266 -1.22 7.14 21.75
CA ILE A 266 -0.48 6.10 22.45
C ILE A 266 -1.20 4.78 22.21
N LEU A 267 -0.48 3.80 21.68
CA LEU A 267 -0.99 2.47 21.37
C LEU A 267 -0.39 1.46 22.34
N ILE A 268 -1.25 0.78 23.08
CA ILE A 268 -0.89 -0.33 23.96
C ILE A 268 -1.33 -1.62 23.30
N THR A 269 -0.37 -2.48 22.98
CA THR A 269 -0.62 -3.79 22.38
C THR A 269 -0.37 -4.86 23.44
N ALA A 270 -1.43 -5.56 23.84
CA ALA A 270 -1.37 -6.59 24.86
C ALA A 270 -1.50 -7.99 24.25
N SER A 271 -0.96 -9.00 24.94
CA SER A 271 -0.95 -10.39 24.45
C SER A 271 -2.31 -11.09 24.50
N SER A 272 -3.25 -10.57 25.31
CA SER A 272 -4.58 -11.14 25.45
C SER A 272 -5.63 -10.07 25.80
N ARG A 273 -6.91 -10.43 25.64
CA ARG A 273 -8.02 -9.59 26.06
C ARG A 273 -7.99 -9.29 27.57
N GLY A 274 -7.54 -10.24 28.39
CA GLY A 274 -7.40 -10.03 29.84
C GLY A 274 -6.36 -8.95 30.16
N GLU A 275 -5.21 -9.02 29.48
CA GLU A 275 -4.15 -8.03 29.60
C GLU A 275 -4.60 -6.63 29.13
N CYS A 276 -5.49 -6.54 28.13
CA CYS A 276 -6.07 -5.24 27.75
C CYS A 276 -6.84 -4.58 28.90
N TYR A 277 -7.64 -5.34 29.65
CA TYR A 277 -8.39 -4.80 30.79
C TYR A 277 -7.49 -4.45 31.96
N ARG A 278 -6.44 -5.25 32.22
CA ARG A 278 -5.42 -4.94 33.23
C ARG A 278 -4.67 -3.66 32.87
N ALA A 279 -4.26 -3.50 31.60
CA ALA A 279 -3.62 -2.30 31.09
C ALA A 279 -4.53 -1.06 31.27
N LEU A 280 -5.83 -1.19 30.99
CA LEU A 280 -6.79 -0.11 31.21
C LEU A 280 -6.90 0.27 32.69
N GLY A 281 -6.90 -0.73 33.60
CA GLY A 281 -6.88 -0.49 35.05
C GLY A 281 -5.62 0.25 35.52
N ALA A 282 -4.45 -0.16 35.02
CA ALA A 282 -3.18 0.51 35.29
C ALA A 282 -3.19 1.97 34.79
N LEU A 283 -3.73 2.21 33.58
CA LEU A 283 -3.90 3.55 33.02
C LEU A 283 -4.82 4.43 33.86
N ASN A 284 -5.99 3.93 34.26
CA ASN A 284 -6.96 4.69 35.06
C ASN A 284 -6.42 5.05 36.45
N SER A 285 -5.45 4.28 36.96
CA SER A 285 -4.75 4.57 38.21
C SER A 285 -3.70 5.69 38.04
N LEU A 286 -3.15 5.85 36.83
CA LEU A 286 -2.15 6.87 36.50
C LEU A 286 -2.79 8.19 36.06
N TYR A 287 -3.86 8.11 35.27
CA TYR A 287 -4.58 9.25 34.71
C TYR A 287 -6.08 9.10 34.98
N PRO A 288 -6.73 10.10 35.60
CA PRO A 288 -8.18 10.09 35.76
C PRO A 288 -8.87 10.00 34.40
N PRO A 289 -9.80 9.05 34.20
CA PRO A 289 -10.57 8.99 32.97
C PRO A 289 -11.46 10.24 32.83
N ILE A 290 -11.63 10.69 31.59
CA ILE A 290 -12.47 11.85 31.23
C ILE A 290 -13.94 11.44 31.19
#